data_AF-I6CWR5-F1
#
_entry.id   AF-I6CWR5-F1
#
_cell.length_a   1.000
_cell.length_b   1.000
_cell.length_c   1.000
_cell.angle_alpha   90.00
_cell.angle_beta   90.00
_cell.angle_gamma   90.00
#
_symmetry.space_group_name_H-M   'P 1'
#
loop_
_entity.id
_entity.type
_entity.pdbx_description
1 polymer ?
#
loop_
_entity_poly.entity_id
_entity_poly.type
_entity_poly.pdbx_seq_one_letter_code
_entity_poly.pdbx_strand_id
1 'polypeptide(L)' 'MLAKSVTAQTHMVWSDADNQQVKLSMPELEELAAAMVQAQVDRNDEMIYRRQRELKEELNSLKDLNSVRNFIVE' A
#
# COMPACT_ATOMS: atom_id res chain seq x y z
N MET A 1 36.43 -2.40 7.92
CA MET A 1 36.02 -0.98 8.09
C MET A 1 35.24 -0.54 6.85
N LEU A 2 33.90 -0.52 6.92
CA LEU A 2 32.98 -0.10 5.86
C LEU A 2 32.57 1.37 6.10
N ALA A 3 33.49 2.30 5.85
CA ALA A 3 33.28 3.71 6.21
C ALA A 3 33.87 4.69 5.17
N LYS A 4 33.72 4.41 3.87
CA LYS A 4 34.25 5.31 2.81
C LYS A 4 33.38 5.48 1.54
N SER A 5 32.08 5.23 1.58
CA SER A 5 31.21 5.59 0.43
C SER A 5 29.86 6.21 0.81
N VAL A 6 29.67 6.58 2.08
CA VAL A 6 28.44 7.24 2.58
C VAL A 6 28.52 8.77 2.42
N THR A 7 29.68 9.31 2.03
CA THR A 7 29.85 10.75 1.80
C THR A 7 29.70 11.10 0.31
N ALA A 8 28.61 11.80 0.01
CA ALA A 8 28.36 12.63 -1.19
C ALA A 8 27.64 12.01 -2.42
N GLN A 9 26.78 10.99 -2.24
CA GLN A 9 25.77 10.72 -3.26
C GLN A 9 24.53 11.60 -2.99
N THR A 10 24.58 12.87 -3.40
CA THR A 10 23.46 13.83 -3.24
C THR A 10 22.19 13.38 -3.98
N HIS A 11 22.33 12.43 -4.92
CA HIS A 11 21.23 11.90 -5.73
C HIS A 11 21.31 10.37 -5.85
N MET A 12 20.18 9.69 -5.68
CA MET A 12 20.01 8.25 -5.90
C MET A 12 19.32 8.00 -7.24
N VAL A 13 19.69 6.94 -7.95
CA VAL A 13 18.95 6.48 -9.14
C VAL A 13 17.86 5.53 -8.69
N TRP A 14 16.61 5.92 -8.85
CA TRP A 14 15.43 5.09 -8.63
C TRP A 14 14.85 4.64 -9.98
N SER A 15 14.23 3.47 -10.02
CA SER A 15 13.56 2.95 -11.21
C SER A 15 12.06 3.08 -11.02
N ASP A 16 11.40 3.80 -11.92
CA ASP A 16 9.94 3.98 -11.85
C ASP A 16 9.17 2.72 -12.28
N ALA A 17 7.83 2.83 -12.26
CA ALA A 17 6.93 1.75 -12.61
C ALA A 17 7.09 1.26 -14.06
N ASP A 18 7.62 2.10 -14.95
CA ASP A 18 7.90 1.78 -16.36
C ASP A 18 9.36 1.35 -16.58
N ASN A 19 10.11 1.13 -15.49
CA ASN A 19 11.53 0.80 -15.46
C ASN A 19 12.45 1.91 -16.01
N GLN A 20 12.02 3.17 -15.96
CA GLN A 20 12.86 4.31 -16.32
C GLN A 20 13.71 4.75 -15.13
N GLN A 21 14.98 5.06 -15.40
CA GLN A 21 15.91 5.53 -14.38
C GLN A 21 15.69 7.02 -14.11
N VAL A 22 15.24 7.34 -12.89
CA VAL A 22 15.02 8.70 -12.41
C VAL A 22 16.07 9.03 -11.36
N LYS A 23 16.73 10.19 -11.48
CA LYS A 23 17.65 10.69 -10.46
C LYS A 23 16.87 11.53 -9.47
N LEU A 24 16.83 11.10 -8.22
CA LEU A 24 16.15 11.79 -7.13
C LEU A 24 17.18 12.29 -6.14
N SER A 25 16.97 13.51 -5.64
CA SER A 25 17.68 14.01 -4.46
C SER A 25 17.20 13.31 -3.18
N MET A 26 17.96 13.44 -2.09
CA MET A 26 17.56 12.84 -0.81
C MET A 26 16.18 13.31 -0.30
N PRO A 27 15.82 14.62 -0.37
CA PRO A 27 14.48 15.06 0.02
C PRO A 27 13.36 14.49 -0.86
N GLU A 28 13.55 14.42 -2.18
CA GLU A 28 12.56 13.85 -3.10
C GLU A 28 12.36 12.34 -2.86
N LEU A 29 13.41 11.64 -2.41
CA LEU A 29 13.31 10.25 -2.01
C LEU A 29 12.45 10.07 -0.75
N GLU A 30 12.62 10.94 0.24
CA GLU A 30 11.81 10.93 1.47
C GLU A 30 10.34 11.25 1.17
N GLU A 31 10.10 12.22 0.29
CA GLU A 31 8.75 12.56 -0.16
C GLU A 31 8.09 11.40 -0.92
N LEU A 32 8.81 10.77 -1.85
CA LEU A 32 8.33 9.59 -2.58
C LEU A 32 8.03 8.43 -1.60
N ALA A 33 8.90 8.18 -0.63
CA ALA A 33 8.68 7.13 0.37
C ALA A 33 7.44 7.41 1.22
N ALA A 34 7.24 8.65 1.66
CA ALA A 34 6.04 9.06 2.40
C ALA A 34 4.76 8.90 1.55
N ALA A 35 4.80 9.34 0.29
CA ALA A 35 3.69 9.20 -0.64
C ALA A 35 3.35 7.74 -0.94
N MET A 36 4.35 6.88 -1.11
CA MET A 36 4.17 5.43 -1.30
C MET A 36 3.56 4.77 -0.06
N VAL A 37 4.03 5.13 1.14
CA VAL A 37 3.44 4.63 2.39
C VAL A 37 1.99 5.06 2.52
N GLN A 38 1.68 6.34 2.24
CA GLN A 38 0.31 6.84 2.28
C GLN A 38 -0.58 6.13 1.26
N ALA A 39 -0.13 6.00 0.00
CA ALA A 39 -0.88 5.29 -1.03
C ALA A 39 -1.10 3.80 -0.68
N GLN A 40 -0.13 3.17 -0.02
CA GLN A 40 -0.24 1.79 0.45
C GLN A 40 -1.26 1.66 1.58
N VAL A 41 -1.25 2.61 2.53
CA VAL A 41 -2.22 2.69 3.62
C VAL A 41 -3.62 2.96 3.07
N ASP A 42 -3.80 3.96 2.20
CA ASP A 42 -5.10 4.29 1.62
C ASP A 42 -5.68 3.10 0.86
N ARG A 43 -4.87 2.44 0.02
CA ARG A 43 -5.32 1.24 -0.70
C ARG A 43 -5.69 0.09 0.23
N ASN A 44 -4.88 -0.17 1.25
CA ASN A 44 -5.07 -1.35 2.11
C ASN A 44 -6.13 -1.10 3.17
N ASP A 45 -6.01 -0.01 3.94
CA ASP A 45 -6.86 0.30 5.08
C ASP A 45 -8.24 0.78 4.63
N GLU A 46 -8.32 1.66 3.62
CA GLU A 46 -9.62 2.22 3.25
C GLU A 46 -10.45 1.30 2.36
N MET A 47 -9.84 0.59 1.41
CA MET A 47 -10.60 -0.23 0.46
C MET A 47 -10.63 -1.71 0.83
N ILE A 48 -9.48 -2.33 1.13
CA ILE A 48 -9.43 -3.79 1.34
C ILE A 48 -9.92 -4.16 2.74
N TYR A 49 -9.34 -3.58 3.79
CA TYR A 49 -9.70 -3.93 5.16
C TYR A 49 -11.10 -3.46 5.54
N ARG A 50 -11.53 -2.28 5.09
CA ARG A 50 -12.91 -1.79 5.27
C ARG A 50 -13.91 -2.72 4.60
N ARG A 51 -13.72 -3.04 3.31
CA ARG A 51 -14.63 -3.95 2.58
C ARG A 51 -14.68 -5.34 3.19
N GLN A 52 -13.54 -5.89 3.60
CA GLN A 52 -13.51 -7.18 4.30
C GLN A 52 -14.24 -7.14 5.64
N ARG A 53 -14.15 -6.02 6.36
CA ARG A 53 -14.87 -5.84 7.63
C ARG A 53 -16.38 -5.74 7.41
N GLU A 54 -16.82 -4.96 6.44
CA GLU A 54 -18.24 -4.85 6.06
C GLU A 54 -18.81 -6.22 5.70
N LEU A 55 -18.13 -7.00 4.84
CA LEU A 55 -18.58 -8.33 4.47
C LEU A 55 -18.64 -9.30 5.66
N LYS A 56 -17.69 -9.18 6.60
CA LYS A 56 -17.73 -9.96 7.85
C LYS A 56 -18.91 -9.58 8.73
N GLU A 57 -19.21 -8.29 8.85
CA GLU A 57 -20.34 -7.78 9.63
C GLU A 57 -21.68 -8.20 8.98
N GLU A 58 -21.77 -8.13 7.66
CA GLU A 58 -22.93 -8.59 6.88
C GLU A 58 -23.16 -10.09 7.07
N LEU A 59 -22.11 -10.91 6.92
CA LEU A 59 -22.19 -12.35 7.16
C LEU A 59 -22.61 -12.67 8.60
N ASN A 60 -22.07 -11.94 9.59
CA ASN A 60 -22.40 -12.14 11.00
C ASN A 60 -23.85 -11.72 11.34
N SER A 61 -24.48 -10.89 10.49
CA SER A 61 -25.88 -10.50 10.64
C SER A 61 -26.87 -11.56 10.15
N LEU A 62 -26.42 -12.53 9.36
CA LEU A 62 -27.25 -13.62 8.83
C LEU A 62 -27.53 -14.66 9.92
N LYS A 63 -28.81 -14.88 10.22
CA LYS A 63 -29.24 -15.71 11.37
C LYS A 63 -29.75 -17.09 10.99
N ASP A 64 -30.06 -17.32 9.73
CA ASP A 64 -30.66 -18.56 9.25
C ASP A 64 -29.88 -19.18 8.08
N LEU A 65 -29.98 -20.51 7.96
CA LEU A 65 -29.23 -21.30 7.00
C LEU A 65 -29.51 -20.90 5.54
N ASN A 66 -30.75 -20.50 5.24
CA ASN A 66 -31.13 -20.11 3.88
C ASN A 66 -30.52 -18.76 3.50
N SER A 67 -30.52 -17.78 4.41
CA SER A 67 -29.86 -16.49 4.22
C SER A 67 -28.36 -16.63 4.00
N VAL A 68 -27.68 -17.50 4.76
CA VAL A 68 -26.26 -17.80 4.55
C VAL A 68 -26.02 -18.45 3.18
N ARG A 69 -26.89 -19.39 2.77
CA ARG A 69 -26.74 -20.09 1.48
C ARG A 69 -26.97 -19.20 0.27
N ASN A 70 -27.78 -18.16 0.43
CA ASN A 70 -28.13 -17.20 -0.61
C ASN A 70 -27.23 -15.95 -0.60
N PHE A 71 -26.23 -15.88 0.27
CA PHE A 71 -25.30 -14.76 0.32
C PHE A 71 -24.34 -14.80 -0.88
N ILE A 72 -24.40 -13.78 -1.73
CA ILE A 72 -23.55 -13.63 -2.91
C ILE A 72 -22.73 -12.35 -2.73
N VAL A 73 -21.42 -12.47 -2.85
CA VAL A 73 -20.50 -11.33 -2.83
C VAL A 73 -20.37 -10.79 -4.24
N GLU A 74 -20.70 -9.50 -4.43
CA GLU A 74 -20.41 -8.75 -5.67
C GLU A 74 -18.93 -8.37 -5.78
#